data_AF-A0A2M7T783-F1
#
_entry.id   AF-A0A2M7T783-F1
#
_cell.length_a   1.000
_cell.length_b   1.000
_cell.length_c   1.000
_cell.angle_alpha   90.00
_cell.angle_beta   90.00
_cell.angle_gamma   90.00
#
_symmetry.space_group_name_H-M   'P 1'
#
loop_
_entity.id
_entity.type
_entity.pdbx_description
1 polymer ?
#
loop_
_entity_poly.entity_id
_entity_poly.type
_entity_poly.pdbx_seq_one_letter_code
_entity_poly.pdbx_strand_id
1 'polypeptide(L)'
;MARTRRTGIGNDGGRSAQCQSVQIIVNPKTCRMDKTMRDILSISELVTGRIRGIRLKSIAVNDYFAVVKADIPKGLGLEEITLRFYELKGAWKMRGCAFSDEEKPSTKLQHEPQIIFEKITN
;
A
#
# COMPACT_ATOMS: atom_id res chain seq x y z
N MET A 1 -38.02 45.06 -21.30
CA MET A 1 -36.81 44.88 -20.46
C MET A 1 -36.84 43.48 -19.86
N ALA A 2 -35.92 42.61 -20.24
CA ALA A 2 -35.68 41.33 -19.57
C ALA A 2 -34.18 41.04 -19.63
N ARG A 3 -33.51 41.09 -18.47
CA ARG A 3 -32.08 40.83 -18.28
C ARG A 3 -31.88 39.32 -18.22
N THR A 4 -31.33 38.74 -19.27
CA THR A 4 -30.80 37.36 -19.22
C THR A 4 -29.54 37.36 -18.36
N ARG A 5 -29.61 36.77 -17.16
CA ARG A 5 -28.42 36.49 -16.36
C ARG A 5 -27.58 35.47 -17.11
N ARG A 6 -26.39 35.85 -17.58
CA ARG A 6 -25.33 34.90 -17.92
C ARG A 6 -24.97 34.17 -16.63
N THR A 7 -25.31 32.89 -16.56
CA THR A 7 -24.61 31.96 -15.68
C THR A 7 -23.14 31.99 -16.12
N GLY A 8 -22.32 32.66 -15.32
CA GLY A 8 -20.88 32.58 -15.46
C GLY A 8 -20.49 31.11 -15.31
N ILE A 9 -19.82 30.59 -16.34
CA ILE A 9 -19.04 29.37 -16.21
C ILE A 9 -17.94 29.72 -15.21
N GLY A 10 -18.15 29.33 -13.96
CA GLY A 10 -17.11 29.34 -12.95
C GLY A 10 -15.94 28.54 -13.50
N ASN A 11 -14.83 29.22 -13.70
CA ASN A 11 -13.58 28.60 -14.08
C ASN A 11 -13.06 27.89 -12.83
N ASP A 12 -13.66 26.74 -12.50
CA ASP A 12 -13.10 25.83 -11.52
C ASP A 12 -11.76 25.40 -12.10
N GLY A 13 -10.70 26.03 -11.61
CA GLY A 13 -9.31 25.58 -11.73
C GLY A 13 -9.14 24.25 -11.01
N GLY A 14 -9.96 23.28 -11.40
CA GLY A 14 -10.00 21.93 -10.90
C GLY A 14 -8.67 21.31 -11.26
N ARG A 15 -7.79 21.23 -10.26
CA ARG A 15 -6.72 20.25 -10.24
C ARG A 15 -7.40 18.91 -10.47
N SER A 16 -7.36 18.44 -11.71
CA SER A 16 -7.72 17.08 -12.06
C SER A 16 -6.94 16.17 -11.11
N ALA A 17 -7.64 15.40 -10.30
CA ALA A 17 -7.02 14.37 -9.47
C ALA A 17 -6.21 13.48 -10.44
N GLN A 18 -4.89 13.60 -10.39
CA GLN A 18 -4.02 12.91 -11.33
C GLN A 18 -4.10 11.42 -10.99
N CYS A 19 -4.77 10.65 -11.84
CA CYS A 19 -4.91 9.22 -11.64
C CYS A 19 -3.53 8.57 -11.73
N GLN A 20 -3.07 7.96 -10.64
CA GLN A 20 -1.85 7.17 -10.62
C GLN A 20 -2.15 5.74 -11.02
N SER A 21 -1.42 5.22 -12.01
CA SER A 21 -1.42 3.79 -12.32
C SER A 21 -0.63 3.02 -11.26
N VAL A 22 -1.25 2.02 -10.64
CA VAL A 22 -0.62 1.12 -9.66
C VAL A 22 -0.53 -0.28 -10.27
N GLN A 23 0.64 -0.90 -10.24
CA GLN A 23 0.80 -2.28 -10.70
C GLN A 23 0.25 -3.25 -9.66
N ILE A 24 -0.74 -4.06 -10.03
CA ILE A 24 -1.29 -5.10 -9.17
C ILE A 24 -0.68 -6.45 -9.56
N ILE A 25 -0.09 -7.13 -8.58
CA ILE A 25 0.54 -8.44 -8.74
C ILE A 25 -0.27 -9.45 -7.93
N VAL A 26 -0.97 -10.33 -8.64
CA VAL A 26 -1.84 -11.35 -8.04
C VAL A 26 -1.31 -12.72 -8.38
N ASN A 27 -1.25 -13.62 -7.40
CA ASN A 27 -1.00 -15.04 -7.69
C ASN A 27 -2.33 -15.71 -8.08
N PRO A 28 -2.52 -16.12 -9.34
CA PRO A 28 -3.80 -16.66 -9.81
C PRO A 28 -4.17 -18.00 -9.16
N LYS A 29 -3.20 -18.74 -8.61
CA LYS A 29 -3.44 -20.05 -7.97
C LYS A 29 -4.08 -19.94 -6.58
N THR A 30 -3.94 -18.80 -5.94
CA THR A 30 -4.33 -18.58 -4.54
C THR A 30 -5.22 -17.34 -4.41
N CYS A 31 -5.96 -17.00 -5.47
CA CYS A 31 -6.71 -15.76 -5.55
C CYS A 31 -8.17 -16.04 -5.88
N ARG A 32 -9.06 -15.55 -5.02
CA ARG A 32 -10.47 -15.33 -5.37
C ARG A 32 -10.59 -13.87 -5.82
N MET A 33 -10.85 -13.64 -7.12
CA MET A 33 -10.76 -12.30 -7.72
C MET A 33 -11.57 -11.24 -6.95
N ASP A 34 -12.79 -11.57 -6.52
CA ASP A 34 -13.64 -10.66 -5.73
C ASP A 34 -13.06 -10.32 -4.35
N LYS A 35 -12.39 -11.29 -3.70
CA LYS A 35 -11.69 -11.04 -2.43
C LYS A 35 -10.48 -10.16 -2.69
N THR A 36 -9.66 -10.52 -3.67
CA THR A 36 -8.45 -9.79 -4.03
C THR A 36 -8.71 -8.35 -4.39
N MET A 37 -9.75 -8.05 -5.18
CA MET A 37 -10.11 -6.67 -5.50
C MET A 37 -10.53 -5.88 -4.26
N ARG A 38 -11.30 -6.48 -3.34
CA ARG A 38 -11.66 -5.85 -2.05
C ARG A 38 -10.45 -5.62 -1.16
N ASP A 39 -9.52 -6.56 -1.14
CA ASP A 39 -8.27 -6.46 -0.37
C ASP A 39 -7.38 -5.35 -0.93
N ILE A 40 -7.23 -5.27 -2.25
CA ILE A 40 -6.48 -4.19 -2.91
C ILE A 40 -7.05 -2.82 -2.54
N LEU A 41 -8.37 -2.65 -2.61
CA LEU A 41 -9.01 -1.38 -2.24
C LEU A 41 -8.79 -1.06 -0.76
N SER A 42 -9.03 -2.03 0.13
CA SER A 42 -8.85 -1.87 1.58
C SER A 42 -7.42 -1.51 1.96
N ILE A 43 -6.43 -2.18 1.34
CA ILE A 43 -5.01 -1.90 1.55
C ILE A 43 -4.64 -0.51 1.02
N SER A 44 -5.13 -0.16 -0.19
CA SER A 44 -4.87 1.15 -0.79
C SER A 44 -5.37 2.28 0.10
N GLU A 45 -6.63 2.19 0.55
CA GLU A 45 -7.23 3.16 1.47
C GLU A 45 -6.46 3.27 2.78
N LEU A 46 -6.05 2.13 3.35
CA LEU A 46 -5.29 2.10 4.59
C LEU A 46 -3.93 2.79 4.45
N VAL A 47 -3.26 2.61 3.30
CA VAL A 47 -1.95 3.22 3.03
C VAL A 47 -2.10 4.72 2.76
N THR A 48 -2.98 5.11 1.84
CA THR A 48 -3.16 6.52 1.46
C THR A 48 -3.81 7.35 2.57
N GLY A 49 -4.63 6.73 3.41
CA GLY A 49 -5.24 7.38 4.58
C GLY A 49 -4.28 7.63 5.73
N ARG A 50 -3.17 6.87 5.83
CA ARG A 50 -2.20 6.99 6.92
C ARG A 50 -0.97 7.82 6.55
N ILE A 51 -0.55 7.79 5.29
CA ILE A 51 0.71 8.41 4.86
C ILE A 51 0.40 9.53 3.88
N ARG A 52 0.57 10.78 4.31
CA ARG A 52 0.27 11.95 3.49
C ARG A 52 1.25 12.05 2.32
N GLY A 53 0.71 12.21 1.11
CA GLY A 53 1.51 12.39 -0.11
C GLY A 53 2.17 11.10 -0.63
N ILE A 54 1.79 9.94 -0.08
CA ILE A 54 2.26 8.65 -0.58
C ILE A 54 1.79 8.40 -2.02
N ARG A 55 2.66 7.79 -2.82
CA ARG A 55 2.41 7.42 -4.20
C ARG A 55 2.60 5.92 -4.36
N LEU A 56 1.50 5.19 -4.54
CA LEU A 56 1.52 3.73 -4.66
C LEU A 56 2.15 3.30 -5.99
N LYS A 57 3.17 2.44 -5.96
CA LYS A 57 3.81 1.87 -7.15
C LYS A 57 3.25 0.51 -7.49
N SER A 58 3.23 -0.39 -6.52
CA SER A 58 2.70 -1.74 -6.71
C SER A 58 2.10 -2.34 -5.46
N ILE A 59 1.14 -3.24 -5.65
CA ILE A 59 0.52 -4.05 -4.60
C ILE A 59 0.60 -5.51 -5.03
N ALA A 60 1.39 -6.30 -4.31
CA ALA A 60 1.38 -7.74 -4.41
C ALA A 60 0.51 -8.31 -3.28
N VAL A 61 -0.51 -9.09 -3.61
CA VAL A 61 -1.48 -9.58 -2.62
C VAL A 61 -1.80 -11.06 -2.83
N ASN A 62 -1.98 -11.76 -1.72
CA ASN A 62 -2.56 -13.10 -1.65
C ASN A 62 -3.59 -13.15 -0.51
N ASP A 63 -4.11 -14.33 -0.20
CA ASP A 63 -5.18 -14.50 0.79
C ASP A 63 -4.81 -14.04 2.22
N TYR A 64 -3.53 -13.95 2.60
CA TYR A 64 -3.13 -13.67 3.99
C TYR A 64 -2.08 -12.57 4.14
N PHE A 65 -1.42 -12.18 3.05
CA PHE A 65 -0.28 -11.30 3.06
C PHE A 65 -0.31 -10.36 1.86
N ALA A 66 0.14 -9.13 2.08
CA ALA A 66 0.34 -8.19 1.00
C ALA A 66 1.64 -7.40 1.19
N VAL A 67 2.25 -7.05 0.06
CA VAL A 67 3.43 -6.18 -0.02
C VAL A 67 3.06 -5.00 -0.89
N VAL A 68 3.25 -3.80 -0.35
CA VAL A 68 3.01 -2.55 -1.08
C VAL A 68 4.34 -1.84 -1.25
N LYS A 69 4.68 -1.52 -2.49
CA LYS A 69 5.76 -0.57 -2.79
C LYS A 69 5.17 0.79 -3.04
N ALA A 70 5.74 1.82 -2.44
CA ALA A 70 5.27 3.18 -2.57
C ALA A 70 6.40 4.18 -2.41
N ASP A 71 6.22 5.37 -2.98
CA ASP A 71 7.10 6.51 -2.72
C ASP A 71 6.46 7.44 -1.69
N ILE A 72 7.26 7.92 -0.73
CA ILE A 72 6.86 8.96 0.22
C ILE A 72 7.68 10.23 0.01
N PRO A 73 7.13 11.43 0.29
CA PRO A 73 7.92 12.66 0.26
C PRO A 73 9.00 12.64 1.35
N LYS A 74 10.28 12.83 0.97
CA LYS A 74 11.42 12.99 1.88
C LYS A 74 12.21 14.23 1.49
N GLY A 75 12.08 15.31 2.28
CA GLY A 75 12.70 16.60 1.95
C GLY A 75 12.20 17.14 0.61
N LEU A 76 13.12 17.33 -0.35
CA LEU A 76 12.82 17.77 -1.71
C LEU A 76 12.57 16.61 -2.69
N GLY A 77 12.72 15.36 -2.25
CA GLY A 77 12.67 14.17 -3.10
C GLY A 77 11.57 13.19 -2.71
N LEU A 78 11.62 12.02 -3.35
CA LEU A 78 10.79 10.87 -3.07
C LEU A 78 11.68 9.73 -2.57
N GLU A 79 11.22 9.02 -1.56
CA GLU A 79 11.88 7.84 -1.01
C GLU A 79 10.99 6.62 -1.19
N GLU A 80 11.54 5.54 -1.77
CA GLU A 80 10.82 4.28 -1.92
C GLU A 80 10.77 3.52 -0.59
N ILE A 81 9.57 3.11 -0.22
CA ILE A 81 9.29 2.26 0.93
C ILE A 81 8.57 0.99 0.51
N THR A 82 8.79 -0.06 1.29
CA THR A 82 8.09 -1.33 1.20
C THR A 82 7.30 -1.57 2.49
N LEU A 83 5.98 -1.61 2.37
CA LEU A 83 5.05 -1.89 3.46
C LEU A 83 4.59 -3.34 3.40
N ARG A 84 4.60 -4.03 4.55
CA ARG A 84 4.17 -5.42 4.66
C ARG A 84 2.88 -5.50 5.49
N PHE A 85 1.90 -6.21 4.95
CA PHE A 85 0.58 -6.38 5.56
C PHE A 85 0.24 -7.85 5.76
N TYR A 86 -0.55 -8.13 6.79
CA TYR A 86 -1.16 -9.43 7.01
C TYR A 86 -2.65 -9.27 7.29
N GLU A 87 -3.43 -10.26 6.87
CA GLU A 87 -4.84 -10.34 7.19
C GLU A 87 -5.01 -11.02 8.56
N LEU A 88 -5.80 -10.39 9.44
CA LEU A 88 -6.20 -10.97 10.72
C LEU A 88 -7.70 -10.77 10.90
N LYS A 89 -8.47 -11.87 10.87
CA LYS A 89 -9.93 -11.88 11.06
C LYS A 89 -10.68 -10.93 10.12
N GLY A 90 -10.35 -10.94 8.82
CA GLY A 90 -11.03 -10.09 7.83
C GLY A 90 -10.54 -8.64 7.77
N ALA A 91 -9.48 -8.28 8.52
CA ALA A 91 -8.91 -6.94 8.53
C ALA A 91 -7.42 -6.95 8.22
N TRP A 92 -6.97 -6.02 7.38
CA TRP A 92 -5.56 -5.86 7.02
C TRP A 92 -4.81 -5.02 8.07
N LYS A 93 -3.66 -5.52 8.50
CA LYS A 93 -2.79 -4.87 9.48
C LYS A 93 -1.36 -4.73 8.95
N MET A 94 -0.76 -3.58 9.20
CA MET A 94 0.65 -3.33 8.85
C MET A 94 1.56 -4.04 9.87
N ARG A 95 2.52 -4.83 9.38
CA ARG A 95 3.54 -5.50 10.21
C ARG A 95 4.84 -4.70 10.30
N GLY A 96 5.21 -3.99 9.24
CA GLY A 96 6.46 -3.24 9.18
C GLY A 96 6.62 -2.44 7.89
N CYS A 97 7.58 -1.53 7.92
CA CYS A 97 7.99 -0.66 6.83
C CYS A 97 9.51 -0.79 6.67
N ALA A 98 9.97 -1.06 5.45
CA ALA A 98 11.38 -1.05 5.10
C ALA A 98 11.64 0.07 4.09
N PHE A 99 12.75 0.77 4.23
CA PHE A 99 13.18 1.83 3.31
C PHE A 99 14.18 1.24 2.31
N SER A 100 14.15 1.71 1.06
CA SER A 100 15.03 1.14 0.03
C SER A 100 16.53 1.33 0.33
N ASP A 101 16.90 2.30 1.18
CA ASP A 101 18.28 2.53 1.63
C ASP A 101 18.80 1.45 2.62
N GLU A 102 17.99 0.45 2.98
CA GLU A 102 18.44 -0.74 3.74
C GLU A 102 19.16 -1.79 2.87
N GLU A 103 19.58 -1.47 1.64
CA GLU A 103 20.61 -2.27 0.95
C GLU A 103 22.01 -1.86 1.39
N LYS A 104 22.40 -2.25 2.61
CA LYS A 104 23.81 -2.54 2.90
C LYS A 104 24.06 -4.02 2.64
N PRO A 105 24.86 -4.41 1.64
CA PRO A 105 25.47 -5.73 1.65
C PRO A 105 26.53 -5.74 2.76
N SER A 106 26.21 -6.30 3.92
CA SER A 106 27.20 -6.67 4.92
C SER A 106 27.00 -8.14 5.30
N THR A 107 27.72 -8.97 4.55
CA THR A 107 28.50 -10.11 5.04
C THR A 107 27.86 -11.03 6.07
N LYS A 108 27.51 -12.25 5.62
CA LYS A 108 27.49 -13.53 6.35
C LYS A 108 26.97 -13.50 7.80
N LEU A 109 25.76 -14.01 8.00
CA LEU A 109 25.48 -14.95 9.10
C LEU A 109 24.68 -16.13 8.55
N GLN A 110 25.36 -17.27 8.49
CA GLN A 110 24.78 -18.60 8.31
C GLN A 110 24.14 -19.05 9.64
N HIS A 111 23.07 -19.84 9.57
CA HIS A 111 22.37 -20.53 10.69
C HIS A 111 21.62 -19.56 11.63
N GLU A 112 20.35 -19.75 12.00
CA GLU A 112 19.67 -20.97 12.43
C GLU A 112 18.13 -20.69 12.51
N PRO A 113 17.22 -21.69 12.36
CA PRO A 113 15.83 -21.52 12.71
C PRO A 113 15.57 -22.04 14.13
N GLN A 114 15.16 -21.18 15.07
CA GLN A 114 14.56 -21.63 16.33
C GLN A 114 13.51 -20.65 16.83
N ILE A 115 12.24 -21.04 16.74
CA ILE A 115 11.28 -20.70 17.80
C ILE A 115 10.58 -22.00 18.18
N ILE A 116 11.06 -22.57 19.27
CA ILE A 116 10.40 -23.62 20.05
C ILE A 116 9.37 -22.90 20.93
N PHE A 117 8.10 -23.30 20.87
CA PHE A 117 7.17 -23.05 21.97
C PHE A 117 6.94 -24.40 22.67
N GLU A 118 7.61 -24.57 23.79
CA GLU A 118 7.39 -25.69 24.71
C GLU A 118 6.02 -25.57 25.40
N LYS A 119 5.48 -26.74 25.70
CA LYS A 119 4.27 -27.06 26.49
C LYS A 119 3.92 -26.06 27.58
N ILE A 120 2.65 -25.66 27.60
CA ILE A 120 1.93 -25.33 28.84
C ILE A 120 1.35 -26.66 29.37
N THR A 121 1.86 -27.14 30.49
CA THR A 121 1.32 -28.27 31.26
C THR A 121 0.02 -27.87 31.96
N ASN A 122 -0.96 -28.79 31.95
CA ASN A 122 -2.03 -28.86 32.95
C ASN A 122 -1.49 -29.42 34.26
#